data_AF-A0A9D2TML6-F1
#
_entry.id   AF-A0A9D2TML6-F1
#
_cell.length_a   1.000
_cell.length_b   1.000
_cell.length_c   1.000
_cell.angle_alpha   90.00
_cell.angle_beta   90.00
_cell.angle_gamma   90.00
#
_symmetry.space_group_name_H-M   'P 1'
#
loop_
_entity.id
_entity.type
_entity.pdbx_description
1 polymer ?
#
loop_
_entity_poly.entity_id
_entity_poly.type
_entity_poly.pdbx_seq_one_letter_code
_entity_poly.pdbx_strand_id
1 'polypeptide(L)'
;MQSGNYMSGNEAVAYIKKEIQRQFGESMRLDEEKSAWEHQGWFMLRFRYMPRCYTIYFEGEFNGFNIRITKDDGAYIALAQLTNYSSNLTEMDLRNSIEELKSVLKTEIAFYKIINGKRYQEVNGGYRRIKR
;
A
#
# COMPACT_ATOMS: atom_id res chain seq x y z
N MET A 1 19.12 -11.26 -19.72
CA MET A 1 17.88 -10.93 -18.98
C MET A 1 18.00 -11.61 -17.63
N GLN A 2 18.19 -10.86 -16.55
CA GLN A 2 18.10 -11.46 -15.21
C GLN A 2 16.63 -11.82 -14.99
N SER A 3 16.33 -13.11 -14.94
CA SER A 3 15.08 -13.61 -14.40
C SER A 3 15.05 -13.19 -12.92
N GLY A 4 14.40 -12.08 -12.60
CA GLY A 4 14.04 -11.82 -11.20
C GLY A 4 13.26 -13.02 -10.68
N ASN A 5 13.57 -13.51 -9.49
CA ASN A 5 12.76 -14.51 -8.81
C ASN A 5 11.46 -13.84 -8.36
N TYR A 6 10.55 -13.62 -9.31
CA TYR A 6 9.22 -13.10 -9.04
C TYR A 6 8.40 -14.15 -8.30
N MET A 7 7.69 -13.69 -7.27
CA MET A 7 6.74 -14.52 -6.54
C MET A 7 5.46 -14.67 -7.35
N SER A 8 4.79 -15.81 -7.23
CA SER A 8 3.39 -15.91 -7.62
C SER A 8 2.50 -15.13 -6.64
N GLY A 9 1.28 -14.78 -7.05
CA GLY A 9 0.36 -13.99 -6.21
C GLY A 9 0.08 -14.63 -4.84
N ASN A 10 -0.08 -15.95 -4.76
CA ASN A 10 -0.27 -16.67 -3.50
C ASN A 10 0.98 -16.65 -2.59
N GLU A 11 2.17 -16.77 -3.16
CA GLU A 11 3.44 -16.64 -2.43
C GLU A 11 3.58 -15.23 -1.86
N ALA A 12 3.31 -14.21 -2.67
CA ALA A 12 3.34 -12.82 -2.26
C ALA A 12 2.34 -12.52 -1.13
N VAL A 13 1.10 -13.02 -1.23
CA VAL A 13 0.09 -12.86 -0.18
C VAL A 13 0.55 -13.48 1.14
N ALA A 14 1.08 -14.71 1.11
CA ALA A 14 1.60 -15.35 2.31
C ALA A 14 2.78 -14.58 2.91
N TYR A 15 3.70 -14.10 2.06
CA TYR A 15 4.84 -13.31 2.46
C TYR A 15 4.45 -11.98 3.12
N ILE A 16 3.55 -11.22 2.47
CA ILE A 16 3.05 -9.94 2.99
C ILE A 16 2.42 -10.13 4.37
N LYS A 17 1.54 -11.13 4.54
CA LYS A 17 0.91 -11.40 5.85
C LYS A 17 1.95 -11.70 6.94
N LYS A 18 2.93 -12.54 6.64
CA LYS A 18 4.02 -12.88 7.55
C LYS A 18 4.85 -11.66 7.94
N GLU A 19 5.25 -10.85 6.96
CA GLU A 19 6.08 -9.67 7.18
C GLU A 19 5.34 -8.55 7.91
N ILE A 20 4.06 -8.34 7.59
CA ILE A 20 3.21 -7.39 8.34
C ILE A 20 3.11 -7.82 9.80
N GLN A 21 2.82 -9.10 10.07
CA GLN A 21 2.79 -9.61 11.44
C GLN A 21 4.14 -9.42 12.15
N ARG A 22 5.26 -9.73 11.47
CA ARG A 22 6.63 -9.58 12.02
C ARG A 22 6.95 -8.13 12.38
N GLN A 23 6.58 -7.18 11.51
CA GLN A 23 7.03 -5.79 11.63
C GLN A 23 6.04 -4.90 12.38
N PHE A 24 4.74 -5.15 12.27
CA PHE A 24 3.69 -4.33 12.88
C PHE A 24 3.01 -4.99 14.07
N GLY A 25 2.99 -6.33 14.13
CA GLY A 25 2.27 -7.07 15.16
C GLY A 25 0.82 -6.58 15.27
N GLU A 26 0.36 -6.35 16.51
CA GLU A 26 -1.01 -5.94 16.81
C GLU A 26 -1.39 -4.54 16.30
N SER A 27 -0.42 -3.72 15.89
CA SER A 27 -0.72 -2.39 15.34
C SER A 27 -1.35 -2.44 13.95
N MET A 28 -1.35 -3.61 13.30
CA MET A 28 -1.91 -3.80 11.96
C MET A 28 -2.76 -5.06 11.91
N ARG A 29 -4.02 -4.91 11.52
CA ARG A 29 -5.00 -6.00 11.44
C ARG A 29 -5.40 -6.24 9.99
N LEU A 30 -5.46 -7.49 9.55
CA LEU A 30 -6.03 -7.85 8.25
C LEU A 30 -7.56 -7.76 8.34
N ASP A 31 -8.16 -6.93 7.49
CA ASP A 31 -9.62 -6.73 7.41
C ASP A 31 -10.24 -7.43 6.19
N GLU A 32 -9.49 -7.65 5.11
CA GLU A 32 -10.00 -8.28 3.89
C GLU A 32 -8.86 -8.91 3.08
N GLU A 33 -9.12 -10.06 2.48
CA GLU A 33 -8.25 -10.74 1.51
C GLU A 33 -9.11 -11.16 0.32
N LYS A 34 -8.69 -10.76 -0.87
CA LYS A 34 -9.29 -11.18 -2.15
C LYS A 34 -8.19 -11.65 -3.09
N SER A 35 -8.53 -12.62 -3.91
CA SER A 35 -7.64 -13.10 -4.95
C SER A 35 -8.43 -13.62 -6.15
N ALA A 36 -7.77 -13.60 -7.29
CA ALA A 36 -8.30 -14.07 -8.55
C ALA A 36 -7.10 -14.57 -9.38
N TRP A 37 -6.64 -15.79 -9.08
CA TRP A 37 -5.34 -16.29 -9.56
C TRP A 37 -5.30 -16.46 -11.08
N GLU A 38 -6.44 -16.83 -11.66
CA GLU A 38 -6.70 -16.92 -13.09
C GLU A 38 -6.62 -15.56 -13.80
N HIS A 39 -6.80 -14.46 -13.05
CA HIS A 39 -6.63 -13.10 -13.52
C HIS A 39 -5.21 -12.62 -13.23
N GLN A 40 -4.23 -13.24 -13.89
CA GLN A 40 -2.83 -12.79 -13.86
C GLN A 40 -2.23 -12.77 -12.45
N GLY A 41 -2.66 -13.71 -11.60
CA GLY A 41 -2.19 -13.80 -10.22
C GLY A 41 -2.69 -12.65 -9.33
N TRP A 42 -3.76 -11.95 -9.71
CA TRP A 42 -4.25 -10.79 -8.98
C TRP A 42 -4.60 -11.11 -7.53
N PHE A 43 -4.25 -10.19 -6.63
CA PHE A 43 -4.67 -10.20 -5.24
C PHE A 43 -4.85 -8.80 -4.67
N MET A 44 -5.64 -8.71 -3.60
CA MET A 44 -5.78 -7.51 -2.78
C MET A 44 -5.88 -7.89 -1.30
N LEU A 45 -5.03 -7.27 -0.48
CA LEU A 45 -5.07 -7.35 0.98
C LEU A 45 -5.39 -5.97 1.53
N ARG A 46 -6.40 -5.90 2.40
CA ARG A 46 -6.79 -4.68 3.12
C ARG A 46 -6.44 -4.84 4.59
N PHE A 47 -5.56 -3.97 5.08
CA PHE A 47 -5.18 -3.90 6.48
C PHE A 47 -5.68 -2.61 7.13
N ARG A 48 -5.98 -2.66 8.43
CA ARG A 48 -6.20 -1.49 9.27
C ARG A 48 -4.96 -1.23 10.13
N TYR A 49 -4.38 -0.05 9.99
CA TYR A 49 -3.33 0.44 10.88
C TYR A 49 -3.96 1.18 12.06
N MET A 50 -3.95 0.55 13.23
CA MET A 50 -4.70 1.00 14.41
C MET A 50 -4.27 2.36 14.97
N PRO A 51 -2.97 2.69 15.08
CA PRO A 51 -2.54 3.94 15.71
C PRO A 51 -3.06 5.23 15.06
N ARG A 52 -3.37 5.19 13.76
CA ARG A 52 -3.89 6.34 13.01
C ARG A 52 -5.20 6.04 12.26
N CYS A 53 -5.78 4.87 12.49
CA CYS A 53 -6.96 4.36 11.80
C CYS A 53 -6.85 4.38 10.25
N TYR A 54 -5.65 4.30 9.68
CA TYR A 54 -5.49 4.27 8.22
C TYR A 54 -5.84 2.89 7.67
N THR A 55 -6.46 2.86 6.49
CA THR A 55 -6.61 1.62 5.72
C THR A 55 -5.46 1.51 4.73
N ILE A 56 -4.78 0.36 4.72
CA ILE A 56 -3.66 0.07 3.85
C ILE A 56 -4.06 -1.03 2.87
N TYR A 57 -3.92 -0.76 1.58
CA TYR A 57 -4.16 -1.73 0.52
C TYR A 57 -2.83 -2.17 -0.05
N PHE A 58 -2.60 -3.47 -0.08
CA PHE A 58 -1.62 -4.10 -0.95
C PHE A 58 -2.41 -4.72 -2.10
N GLU A 59 -2.14 -4.30 -3.32
CA GLU A 59 -2.74 -4.85 -4.52
C GLU A 59 -1.62 -5.27 -5.46
N GLY A 60 -1.69 -6.49 -5.97
CA GLY A 60 -0.67 -7.03 -6.86
C GLY A 60 -1.32 -7.71 -8.06
N GLU A 61 -0.63 -7.63 -9.19
CA GLU A 61 -1.02 -8.22 -10.47
C GLU A 61 0.23 -8.47 -11.31
N PHE A 62 0.28 -9.58 -12.04
CA PHE A 62 1.46 -10.05 -12.75
C PHE A 62 2.72 -10.07 -11.86
N ASN A 63 3.69 -9.21 -12.20
CA ASN A 63 5.01 -9.13 -11.59
C ASN A 63 5.15 -7.87 -10.74
N GLY A 64 4.05 -7.18 -10.44
CA GLY A 64 4.08 -5.90 -9.75
C GLY A 64 3.05 -5.78 -8.62
N PHE A 65 3.26 -4.79 -7.76
CA PHE A 65 2.31 -4.44 -6.71
C PHE A 65 2.31 -2.95 -6.40
N ASN A 66 1.24 -2.48 -5.79
CA ASN A 66 1.11 -1.13 -5.28
C ASN A 66 0.59 -1.12 -3.83
N ILE A 67 1.15 -0.22 -3.03
CA ILE A 67 0.66 0.07 -1.68
C ILE A 67 -0.07 1.41 -1.68
N ARG A 68 -1.31 1.41 -1.22
CA ARG A 68 -2.15 2.61 -1.06
C ARG A 68 -2.60 2.78 0.38
N ILE A 69 -2.45 3.99 0.90
CA ILE A 69 -2.85 4.40 2.26
C ILE A 69 -4.09 5.27 2.11
N THR A 70 -5.16 4.99 2.86
CA THR A 70 -6.38 5.78 2.84
C THR A 70 -6.87 6.14 4.25
N LYS A 71 -7.56 7.28 4.35
CA LYS A 71 -8.35 7.69 5.51
C LYS A 71 -9.81 7.27 5.31
N ASP A 72 -10.59 7.28 6.39
CA ASP A 72 -12.03 6.96 6.35
C ASP A 72 -12.85 8.00 5.57
N ASP A 73 -12.33 9.22 5.45
CA ASP A 73 -12.96 10.34 4.72
C ASP A 73 -12.72 10.29 3.20
N GLY A 74 -12.20 9.17 2.69
CA GLY A 74 -11.88 8.93 1.29
C GLY A 74 -10.57 9.54 0.79
N ALA A 75 -9.80 10.21 1.66
CA ALA A 75 -8.47 10.68 1.29
C ALA A 75 -7.51 9.52 1.07
N TYR A 76 -6.57 9.66 0.12
CA TYR A 76 -5.64 8.60 -0.23
C TYR A 76 -4.27 9.14 -0.64
N ILE A 77 -3.28 8.26 -0.57
CA ILE A 77 -1.95 8.45 -1.17
C ILE A 77 -1.36 7.09 -1.49
N ALA A 78 -0.66 6.98 -2.62
CA ALA A 78 0.15 5.80 -2.90
C ALA A 78 1.50 5.92 -2.21
N LEU A 79 2.01 4.83 -1.63
CA LEU A 79 3.32 4.83 -0.97
C LEU A 79 4.44 5.29 -1.93
N ALA A 80 4.30 4.99 -3.22
CA ALA A 80 5.26 5.40 -4.26
C ALA A 80 5.32 6.93 -4.47
N GLN A 81 4.38 7.68 -3.90
CA GLN A 81 4.41 9.15 -3.88
C GLN A 81 5.14 9.71 -2.65
N LEU A 82 5.49 8.85 -1.70
CA LEU A 82 6.15 9.18 -0.44
C LEU A 82 7.56 8.61 -0.38
N THR A 83 7.83 7.51 -1.08
CA THR A 83 9.12 6.80 -1.08
C THR A 83 9.45 6.26 -2.48
N ASN A 84 10.70 5.86 -2.70
CA ASN A 84 11.20 5.33 -3.97
C ASN A 84 11.38 3.80 -3.94
N TYR A 85 10.44 3.07 -3.36
CA TYR A 85 10.51 1.60 -3.33
C TYR A 85 10.26 1.00 -4.73
N SER A 86 10.87 -0.15 -5.00
CA SER A 86 10.61 -0.93 -6.21
C SER A 86 9.28 -1.66 -6.09
N SER A 87 8.42 -1.53 -7.11
CA SER A 87 7.11 -2.19 -7.16
C SER A 87 7.14 -3.59 -7.77
N ASN A 88 8.32 -4.20 -7.95
CA ASN A 88 8.41 -5.57 -8.47
C ASN A 88 7.99 -6.57 -7.40
N LEU A 89 7.26 -7.62 -7.80
CA LEU A 89 6.76 -8.65 -6.92
C LEU A 89 7.86 -9.67 -6.56
N THR A 90 8.94 -9.20 -5.94
CA THR A 90 10.03 -10.03 -5.41
C THR A 90 10.05 -9.96 -3.89
N GLU A 91 10.63 -10.96 -3.23
CA GLU A 91 10.74 -10.98 -1.77
C GLU A 91 11.40 -9.71 -1.21
N MET A 92 12.53 -9.34 -1.81
CA MET A 92 13.34 -8.19 -1.38
C MET A 92 12.54 -6.89 -1.51
N ASP A 93 11.86 -6.69 -2.62
CA ASP A 93 11.11 -5.45 -2.87
C ASP A 93 9.85 -5.36 -2.00
N LEU A 94 9.16 -6.48 -1.76
CA LEU A 94 8.08 -6.54 -0.78
C LEU A 94 8.59 -6.19 0.62
N ARG A 95 9.69 -6.78 1.08
CA ARG A 95 10.28 -6.49 2.40
C ARG A 95 10.62 -5.01 2.55
N ASN A 96 11.34 -4.46 1.57
CA ASN A 96 11.76 -3.06 1.56
C ASN A 96 10.54 -2.13 1.58
N SER A 97 9.53 -2.42 0.77
CA SER A 97 8.30 -1.62 0.72
C SER A 97 7.52 -1.61 2.05
N ILE A 98 7.54 -2.73 2.79
CA ILE A 98 6.91 -2.86 4.11
C ILE A 98 7.70 -2.06 5.16
N GLU A 99 9.04 -2.06 5.08
CA GLU A 99 9.90 -1.24 5.94
C GLU A 99 9.71 0.26 5.68
N GLU A 100 9.63 0.66 4.41
CA GLU A 100 9.31 2.03 3.99
C GLU A 100 7.92 2.45 4.46
N LEU A 101 6.91 1.59 4.29
CA LEU A 101 5.57 1.82 4.81
C LEU A 101 5.59 2.07 6.33
N LYS A 102 6.31 1.24 7.10
CA LYS A 102 6.43 1.39 8.54
C LYS A 102 7.06 2.73 8.95
N SER A 103 8.03 3.20 8.18
CA SER A 103 8.69 4.49 8.41
C SER A 103 7.75 5.65 8.09
N VAL A 104 7.07 5.60 6.94
CA VAL A 104 6.08 6.61 6.51
C VAL A 104 4.91 6.72 7.48
N LEU A 105 4.40 5.61 8.01
CA LEU A 105 3.25 5.64 8.93
C LEU A 105 3.54 6.35 10.26
N LYS A 106 4.82 6.58 10.60
CA LYS A 106 5.25 7.34 11.78
C LYS A 106 5.31 8.85 11.54
N THR A 107 5.31 9.31 10.28
CA THR A 107 5.41 10.73 9.94
C THR A 107 4.04 11.34 9.67
N GLU A 108 3.98 12.66 9.53
CA GLU A 108 2.79 13.31 8.96
C GLU A 108 2.72 13.05 7.46
N ILE A 109 1.53 12.73 6.97
CA ILE A 109 1.27 12.39 5.57
C ILE A 109 0.25 13.39 5.04
N ALA A 110 0.60 14.08 3.95
CA ALA A 110 -0.31 14.94 3.22
C ALA A 110 -1.08 14.13 2.18
N PHE A 111 -2.38 13.87 2.43
CA PHE A 111 -3.19 13.03 1.56
C PHE A 111 -3.79 13.81 0.37
N TYR A 112 -4.25 13.06 -0.63
CA TYR A 112 -5.02 13.60 -1.75
C TYR A 112 -6.50 13.25 -1.63
N LYS A 113 -7.35 14.12 -2.18
CA LYS A 113 -8.77 13.84 -2.42
C LYS A 113 -9.16 14.16 -3.85
N ILE A 114 -10.16 13.45 -4.37
CA ILE A 114 -10.85 13.80 -5.60
C ILE A 114 -12.22 14.34 -5.23
N ILE A 115 -12.50 15.60 -5.57
CA ILE A 115 -13.76 16.27 -5.30
C ILE A 115 -14.25 16.83 -6.64
N ASN A 116 -15.42 16.38 -7.11
CA ASN A 116 -15.99 16.77 -8.42
C ASN A 116 -14.99 16.61 -9.57
N GLY A 117 -14.29 15.47 -9.64
CA GLY A 117 -13.28 15.16 -10.65
C GLY A 117 -11.97 15.96 -10.56
N LYS A 118 -11.83 16.85 -9.57
CA LYS A 118 -10.65 17.69 -9.37
C LYS A 118 -9.81 17.15 -8.21
N ARG A 119 -8.49 17.20 -8.36
CA ARG A 119 -7.54 16.73 -7.34
C ARG A 119 -7.19 17.84 -6.35
N TYR A 120 -7.23 17.49 -5.08
CA TYR A 120 -6.86 18.34 -3.95
C TYR A 120 -5.79 17.65 -3.11
N GLN A 121 -4.93 18.43 -2.47
CA GLN A 121 -3.92 17.95 -1.52
C GLN A 121 -4.16 18.59 -0.15
N GLU A 122 -3.94 17.79 0.89
CA GLU A 122 -4.01 18.22 2.28
C GLU A 122 -2.86 19.19 2.60
N VAL A 123 -3.20 20.36 3.14
CA VAL A 123 -2.28 21.42 3.55
C VAL A 123 -2.85 22.06 4.81
N ASN A 124 -2.12 22.02 5.92
CA ASN A 124 -2.50 22.62 7.21
C ASN A 124 -3.92 22.24 7.68
N GLY A 125 -4.30 20.97 7.58
CA GLY A 125 -5.61 20.45 7.99
C GLY A 125 -6.77 20.75 7.03
N GLY A 126 -6.53 21.43 5.91
CA GLY A 126 -7.50 21.67 4.84
C GLY A 126 -7.07 21.06 3.51
N TYR A 127 -7.97 21.03 2.52
CA TYR A 127 -7.66 20.55 1.17
C TYR A 127 -7.56 21.70 0.18
N ARG A 128 -6.42 21.82 -0.52
CA ARG A 128 -6.18 22.83 -1.57
C ARG A 128 -6.18 22.18 -2.93
N ARG A 129 -6.85 22.81 -3.90
CA ARG A 129 -6.92 22.31 -5.28
C ARG A 129 -5.54 22.37 -5.92
N ILE A 130 -5.11 21.26 -6.52
CA ILE A 130 -3.95 21.25 -7.39
C ILE A 130 -4.41 21.71 -8.77
N LYS A 131 -3.89 22.84 -9.22
CA LYS A 131 -4.02 23.27 -10.61
C LYS A 131 -2.83 22.66 -11.37
N ARG A 132 -3.11 21.69 -12.23
CA ARG A 132 -2.22 21.35 -13.33
C ARG A 132 -2.57 22.25 -14.51
#